data_AF-A0A2N1SGZ6-F1
#
_entry.id   AF-A0A2N1SGZ6-F1
#
_cell.length_a   1.000
_cell.length_b   1.000
_cell.length_c   1.000
_cell.angle_alpha   90.00
_cell.angle_beta   90.00
_cell.angle_gamma   90.00
#
_symmetry.space_group_name_H-M   'P 1'
#
loop_
_entity.id
_entity.type
_entity.pdbx_description
1 polymer ?
#
loop_
_entity_poly.entity_id
_entity_poly.type
_entity_poly.pdbx_seq_one_letter_code
_entity_poly.pdbx_strand_id
1 'polypeptide(L)'
;MDEELHASILYRRTEFNPPFASTWSVPVGTRTSCPESPSRSVFLDILNILPRSLLAERLEALAYLYRRSDAAVAEFAERSGVACPAGCGSCCEGFVPDIVPLEAAYLAAYLAGADKPLAYSIAANGLEARSRDDGRVGCPLYADDNPYHCTVYEARPLICRMFAFSATRDKLGAPTFAVCRKGTSLGGVRSAKGDALIEAFGVEPPVMADLGSELASIEPESSGSRKPLPEAVREALSRVLFLVGMPDSEILDGGPDIRPTLPRAG
;
A
#
# COMPACT_ATOMS: atom_id res chain seq x y z
N MET A 1 -21.88 51.71 45.47
CA MET A 1 -21.87 51.94 44.01
C MET A 1 -20.98 50.87 43.42
N ASP A 2 -21.47 49.65 43.15
CA ASP A 2 -22.82 49.22 42.68
C ASP A 2 -22.98 49.59 41.19
N GLU A 3 -23.44 48.70 40.29
CA GLU A 3 -23.88 47.29 40.43
C GLU A 3 -23.88 46.60 39.03
N GLU A 4 -23.68 45.26 38.99
CA GLU A 4 -24.27 44.27 38.04
C GLU A 4 -24.11 44.44 36.48
N LEU A 5 -24.37 43.50 35.55
CA LEU A 5 -24.52 42.01 35.36
C LEU A 5 -24.30 41.74 33.83
N HIS A 6 -24.30 40.57 33.15
CA HIS A 6 -24.14 39.10 33.31
C HIS A 6 -23.84 38.57 31.86
N ALA A 7 -23.51 37.32 31.48
CA ALA A 7 -23.11 36.02 32.06
C ALA A 7 -22.20 35.33 30.98
N SER A 8 -21.28 34.39 31.22
CA SER A 8 -21.00 33.41 32.28
C SER A 8 -21.69 32.03 32.16
N ILE A 9 -21.10 31.15 31.34
CA ILE A 9 -21.10 29.66 31.43
C ILE A 9 -19.74 29.21 30.82
N LEU A 10 -18.79 28.49 31.43
CA LEU A 10 -18.60 27.87 32.75
C LEU A 10 -19.17 26.47 33.03
N TYR A 11 -18.67 25.44 32.33
CA TYR A 11 -18.41 24.11 32.95
C TYR A 11 -17.14 23.47 32.34
N ARG A 12 -15.96 23.54 32.98
CA ARG A 12 -15.45 22.85 34.20
C ARG A 12 -14.92 21.43 33.96
N ARG A 13 -13.63 21.25 34.33
CA ARG A 13 -13.07 19.95 34.76
C ARG A 13 -13.87 19.40 35.95
N THR A 14 -14.00 18.08 36.02
CA THR A 14 -14.17 17.34 37.28
C THR A 14 -13.22 16.14 37.25
N GLU A 15 -12.53 15.90 38.36
CA GLU A 15 -11.66 14.73 38.51
C GLU A 15 -12.49 13.45 38.68
N PHE A 16 -11.99 12.32 38.19
CA PHE A 16 -12.50 11.01 38.59
C PHE A 16 -11.38 9.96 38.64
N ASN A 17 -11.01 9.59 39.87
CA ASN A 17 -10.16 8.46 40.21
C ASN A 17 -10.74 7.87 41.49
N PRO A 18 -11.28 6.64 41.45
CA PRO A 18 -10.64 5.55 42.21
C PRO A 18 -10.90 4.16 41.57
N PRO A 19 -10.59 3.02 42.22
CA PRO A 19 -9.38 2.63 42.94
C PRO A 19 -8.87 1.22 42.49
N PHE A 20 -7.94 0.65 43.28
CA PHE A 20 -7.50 -0.76 43.30
C PHE A 20 -6.70 -1.33 42.13
N ALA A 21 -5.45 -1.69 42.45
CA ALA A 21 -4.73 -2.74 41.76
C ALA A 21 -5.18 -4.11 42.28
N SER A 22 -5.55 -5.02 41.38
CA SER A 22 -5.60 -6.46 41.67
C SER A 22 -5.32 -7.27 40.42
N THR A 23 -4.36 -8.19 40.55
CA THR A 23 -4.09 -9.38 39.72
C THR A 23 -5.10 -9.70 38.59
N TRP A 24 -4.76 -9.34 37.35
CA TRP A 24 -5.39 -9.92 36.16
C TRP A 24 -4.58 -11.12 35.67
N SER A 25 -4.94 -12.29 36.21
CA SER A 25 -4.50 -13.59 35.69
C SER A 25 -4.95 -13.73 34.24
N VAL A 26 -4.03 -14.07 33.33
CA VAL A 26 -4.34 -14.26 31.90
C VAL A 26 -5.30 -15.44 31.73
N PRO A 27 -6.53 -15.24 31.21
CA PRO A 27 -7.44 -16.35 30.91
C PRO A 27 -6.92 -17.11 29.69
N VAL A 28 -6.76 -18.43 29.83
CA VAL A 28 -6.34 -19.28 28.71
C VAL A 28 -7.53 -19.49 27.76
N GLY A 29 -7.45 -18.88 26.58
CA GLY A 29 -8.11 -19.37 25.36
C GLY A 29 -9.55 -18.94 25.12
N THR A 30 -9.71 -17.82 24.41
CA THR A 30 -10.73 -17.71 23.34
C THR A 30 -10.06 -17.22 22.06
N ARG A 31 -10.55 -17.70 20.91
CA ARG A 31 -10.05 -17.28 19.59
C ARG A 31 -10.60 -15.89 19.27
N THR A 32 -9.84 -14.84 19.58
CA THR A 32 -9.99 -13.56 18.89
C THR A 32 -9.38 -13.73 17.50
N SER A 33 -10.21 -13.83 16.47
CA SER A 33 -9.79 -13.62 15.10
C SER A 33 -9.12 -12.24 14.95
N CYS A 34 -8.34 -12.05 13.88
CA CYS A 34 -8.05 -10.69 13.44
C CYS A 34 -9.39 -9.93 13.29
N PRO A 35 -9.42 -8.60 13.56
CA PRO A 35 -10.55 -7.80 13.12
C PRO A 35 -10.70 -8.01 11.61
N GLU A 36 -11.91 -8.38 11.17
CA GLU A 36 -12.18 -8.61 9.76
C GLU A 36 -11.77 -7.36 8.98
N SER A 37 -10.92 -7.52 7.96
CA SER A 37 -10.65 -6.43 7.04
C SER A 37 -11.98 -6.02 6.43
N PRO A 38 -12.37 -4.73 6.49
CA PRO A 38 -13.65 -4.29 5.99
C PRO A 38 -13.66 -4.52 4.49
N SER A 39 -14.35 -5.57 4.04
CA SER A 39 -14.27 -6.13 2.69
C SER A 39 -14.98 -5.28 1.61
N ARG A 40 -15.08 -3.97 1.87
CA ARG A 40 -15.05 -2.94 0.83
C ARG A 40 -13.60 -2.72 0.41
N SER A 41 -13.09 -3.61 -0.43
CA SER A 41 -12.04 -3.23 -1.35
C SER A 41 -12.56 -2.03 -2.16
N VAL A 42 -12.04 -0.84 -1.87
CA VAL A 42 -12.43 0.37 -2.61
C VAL A 42 -11.80 0.24 -3.98
N PHE A 43 -12.57 -0.31 -4.92
CA PHE A 43 -12.15 -0.48 -6.30
C PHE A 43 -11.72 0.87 -6.84
N LEU A 44 -10.43 1.02 -7.14
CA LEU A 44 -9.92 2.18 -7.82
C LEU A 44 -10.45 2.11 -9.25
N ASP A 45 -11.54 2.80 -9.49
CA ASP A 45 -12.15 2.88 -10.81
C ASP A 45 -11.32 3.82 -11.69
N ILE A 46 -10.27 3.24 -12.26
CA ILE A 46 -9.23 3.94 -13.03
C ILE A 46 -9.85 4.68 -14.21
N LEU A 47 -10.92 4.15 -14.82
CA LEU A 47 -11.60 4.75 -15.96
C LEU A 47 -12.50 5.94 -15.59
N ASN A 48 -12.89 6.09 -14.31
CA ASN A 48 -13.53 7.30 -13.80
C ASN A 48 -12.54 8.40 -13.39
N ILE A 49 -11.22 8.10 -13.36
CA ILE A 49 -10.17 9.02 -12.92
C ILE A 49 -9.29 9.46 -14.10
N LEU A 50 -8.94 8.53 -14.99
CA LEU A 50 -8.06 8.76 -16.13
C LEU A 50 -8.81 8.55 -17.46
N PRO A 51 -8.59 9.41 -18.47
CA PRO A 51 -9.08 9.15 -19.82
C PRO A 51 -8.46 7.87 -20.39
N ARG A 52 -9.18 7.22 -21.32
CA ARG A 52 -8.72 6.01 -22.00
C ARG A 52 -7.35 6.22 -22.62
N SER A 53 -6.37 5.48 -22.12
CA SER A 53 -4.96 5.69 -22.42
C SER A 53 -4.16 4.44 -22.05
N LEU A 54 -2.99 4.27 -22.67
CA LEU A 54 -2.04 3.20 -22.35
C LEU A 54 -1.65 3.19 -20.86
N LEU A 55 -1.69 4.34 -20.17
CA LEU A 55 -1.49 4.39 -18.73
C LEU A 55 -2.67 3.76 -17.97
N ALA A 56 -3.92 4.08 -18.32
CA ALA A 56 -5.09 3.49 -17.69
C ALA A 56 -5.08 1.95 -17.82
N GLU A 57 -4.84 1.44 -19.04
CA GLU A 57 -4.74 0.00 -19.32
C GLU A 57 -3.65 -0.70 -18.47
N ARG A 58 -2.46 -0.09 -18.37
CA ARG A 58 -1.37 -0.61 -17.53
C ARG A 58 -1.68 -0.55 -16.04
N LEU A 59 -2.42 0.46 -15.58
CA LEU A 59 -2.87 0.57 -14.19
C LEU A 59 -3.98 -0.44 -13.87
N GLU A 60 -4.85 -0.79 -14.82
CA GLU A 60 -5.84 -1.86 -14.64
C GLU A 60 -5.17 -3.24 -14.54
N ALA A 61 -4.14 -3.49 -15.37
CA ALA A 61 -3.30 -4.69 -15.26
C ALA A 61 -2.57 -4.75 -13.89
N LEU A 62 -2.11 -3.61 -13.38
CA LEU A 62 -1.52 -3.52 -12.04
C LEU A 62 -2.56 -3.73 -10.92
N ALA A 63 -3.77 -3.19 -11.05
CA ALA A 63 -4.88 -3.46 -10.14
C ALA A 63 -5.19 -4.97 -10.08
N TYR A 64 -5.20 -5.63 -11.23
CA TYR A 64 -5.39 -7.08 -11.32
C TYR A 64 -4.27 -7.85 -10.58
N LEU A 65 -3.00 -7.47 -10.79
CA LEU A 65 -1.84 -8.05 -10.12
C LEU A 65 -1.89 -7.83 -8.59
N TYR A 66 -2.26 -6.63 -8.13
CA TYR A 66 -2.41 -6.32 -6.71
C TYR A 66 -3.51 -7.16 -6.03
N ARG A 67 -4.67 -7.35 -6.67
CA ARG A 67 -5.71 -8.25 -6.13
C ARG A 67 -5.21 -9.69 -6.01
N ARG A 68 -4.39 -10.16 -6.97
CA ARG A 68 -3.77 -11.50 -6.90
C ARG A 68 -2.73 -11.60 -5.78
N SER A 69 -1.91 -10.58 -5.56
CA SER A 69 -0.91 -10.61 -4.49
C SER A 69 -1.55 -10.52 -3.10
N ASP A 70 -2.57 -9.68 -2.90
CA ASP A 70 -3.34 -9.67 -1.64
C ASP A 70 -4.09 -10.99 -1.40
N ALA A 71 -4.66 -11.62 -2.44
CA ALA A 71 -5.31 -12.93 -2.31
C ALA A 71 -4.33 -14.05 -1.93
N ALA A 72 -3.14 -14.09 -2.54
CA ALA A 72 -2.11 -15.07 -2.20
C ALA A 72 -1.53 -14.84 -0.79
N VAL A 73 -1.43 -13.58 -0.35
CA VAL A 73 -1.08 -13.22 1.03
C VAL A 73 -2.17 -13.66 2.02
N ALA A 74 -3.45 -13.50 1.67
CA ALA A 74 -4.56 -13.94 2.50
C ALA A 74 -4.60 -15.46 2.68
N GLU A 75 -4.49 -16.25 1.60
CA GLU A 75 -4.42 -17.71 1.68
C GLU A 75 -3.21 -18.17 2.53
N PHE A 76 -2.05 -17.53 2.33
CA PHE A 76 -0.87 -17.84 3.13
C PHE A 76 -1.09 -17.55 4.61
N ALA A 77 -1.60 -16.37 4.96
CA ALA A 77 -1.84 -15.97 6.35
C ALA A 77 -2.86 -16.87 7.06
N GLU A 78 -3.96 -17.25 6.37
CA GLU A 78 -4.98 -18.16 6.88
C GLU A 78 -4.39 -19.55 7.18
N ARG A 79 -3.70 -20.16 6.21
CA ARG A 79 -3.20 -21.54 6.31
C ARG A 79 -2.00 -21.69 7.25
N SER A 80 -1.13 -20.68 7.34
CA SER A 80 0.08 -20.71 8.15
C SER A 80 -0.08 -20.14 9.57
N GLY A 81 -1.20 -19.46 9.85
CA GLY A 81 -1.38 -18.67 11.06
C GLY A 81 -0.37 -17.53 11.21
N VAL A 82 0.34 -17.14 10.14
CA VAL A 82 1.24 -16.00 10.15
C VAL A 82 0.41 -14.72 10.14
N ALA A 83 0.64 -13.87 11.13
CA ALA A 83 -0.10 -12.63 11.30
C ALA A 83 0.78 -11.51 11.85
N CYS A 84 0.47 -10.27 11.46
CA CYS A 84 0.94 -9.08 12.16
C CYS A 84 0.06 -8.80 13.38
N PRO A 85 0.58 -8.15 14.44
CA PRO A 85 -0.27 -7.60 15.50
C PRO A 85 -1.32 -6.64 14.95
N ALA A 86 -2.49 -6.55 15.60
CA ALA A 86 -3.44 -5.48 15.31
C ALA A 86 -2.79 -4.10 15.56
N GLY A 87 -2.97 -3.15 14.63
CA GLY A 87 -2.29 -1.85 14.70
C GLY A 87 -0.79 -1.87 14.37
N CYS A 88 -0.27 -2.89 13.67
CA CYS A 88 1.16 -2.99 13.39
C CYS A 88 1.64 -2.10 12.21
N GLY A 89 1.96 -0.84 12.49
CA GLY A 89 2.61 0.08 11.53
C GLY A 89 4.13 -0.10 11.36
N SER A 90 4.77 -0.97 12.14
CA SER A 90 6.22 -0.88 12.39
C SER A 90 7.16 -1.22 11.22
N CYS A 91 6.64 -1.70 10.10
CA CYS A 91 7.44 -1.78 8.87
C CYS A 91 7.71 -0.37 8.31
N CYS A 92 6.73 0.53 8.34
CA CYS A 92 6.82 1.87 7.78
C CYS A 92 7.53 2.91 8.69
N GLU A 93 7.86 2.56 9.93
CA GLU A 93 8.55 3.46 10.88
C GLU A 93 10.02 3.75 10.55
N GLY A 94 10.66 2.89 9.76
CA GLY A 94 12.09 2.98 9.41
C GLY A 94 12.40 2.42 8.03
N PHE A 95 11.44 2.55 7.10
CA PHE A 95 11.54 2.08 5.72
C PHE A 95 10.78 3.04 4.80
N VAL A 96 11.45 3.48 3.75
CA VAL A 96 10.85 4.09 2.57
C VAL A 96 11.07 3.09 1.42
N PRO A 97 10.02 2.57 0.77
CA PRO A 97 10.18 1.61 -0.30
C PRO A 97 10.69 2.27 -1.59
N ASP A 98 11.59 1.59 -2.30
CA ASP A 98 11.88 1.86 -3.71
C ASP A 98 10.82 1.18 -4.59
N ILE A 99 10.18 1.96 -5.46
CA ILE A 99 9.06 1.51 -6.30
C ILE A 99 9.35 1.77 -7.78
N VAL A 100 8.71 1.02 -8.69
CA VAL A 100 8.81 1.27 -10.14
C VAL A 100 7.85 2.39 -10.57
N PRO A 101 8.11 3.12 -11.68
CA PRO A 101 7.26 4.22 -12.12
C PRO A 101 5.77 3.89 -12.32
N LEU A 102 5.43 2.65 -12.69
CA LEU A 102 4.03 2.22 -12.80
C LEU A 102 3.32 2.14 -11.43
N GLU A 103 3.99 1.65 -10.38
CA GLU A 103 3.43 1.67 -9.03
C GLU A 103 3.26 3.10 -8.51
N ALA A 104 4.22 3.99 -8.82
CA ALA A 104 4.11 5.39 -8.49
C ALA A 104 2.93 6.08 -9.22
N ALA A 105 2.67 5.72 -10.48
CA ALA A 105 1.49 6.17 -11.22
C ALA A 105 0.18 5.63 -10.63
N TYR A 106 0.18 4.41 -10.08
CA TYR A 106 -0.97 3.87 -9.36
C TYR A 106 -1.29 4.68 -8.09
N LEU A 107 -0.27 4.98 -7.26
CA LEU A 107 -0.44 5.84 -6.09
C LEU A 107 -0.90 7.25 -6.50
N ALA A 108 -0.33 7.81 -7.57
CA ALA A 108 -0.71 9.12 -8.09
C ALA A 108 -2.16 9.16 -8.58
N ALA A 109 -2.64 8.13 -9.27
CA ALA A 109 -4.04 8.00 -9.71
C ALA A 109 -4.99 7.86 -8.52
N TYR A 110 -4.65 7.03 -7.53
CA TYR A 110 -5.40 6.92 -6.28
C TYR A 110 -5.50 8.26 -5.54
N LEU A 111 -4.38 8.97 -5.38
CA LEU A 111 -4.36 10.31 -4.75
C LEU A 111 -5.21 11.31 -5.54
N ALA A 112 -5.08 11.36 -6.87
CA ALA A 112 -5.84 12.29 -7.71
C ALA A 112 -7.36 12.06 -7.68
N GLY A 113 -7.81 10.81 -7.47
CA GLY A 113 -9.22 10.46 -7.30
C GLY A 113 -9.75 10.62 -5.88
N ALA A 114 -8.94 10.31 -4.85
CA ALA A 114 -9.37 10.30 -3.45
C ALA A 114 -9.21 11.66 -2.74
N ASP A 115 -8.11 12.38 -3.01
CA ASP A 115 -7.81 13.71 -2.41
C ASP A 115 -7.02 14.55 -3.43
N LYS A 116 -7.76 15.12 -4.39
CA LYS A 116 -7.20 15.97 -5.45
C LYS A 116 -6.42 17.19 -4.91
N PRO A 117 -6.85 17.89 -3.83
CA PRO A 117 -6.03 18.90 -3.15
C PRO A 117 -4.69 18.39 -2.64
N LEU A 118 -4.64 17.23 -1.95
CA LEU A 118 -3.40 16.61 -1.49
C LEU A 118 -2.51 16.20 -2.68
N ALA A 119 -3.09 15.65 -3.75
CA ALA A 119 -2.37 15.29 -4.96
C ALA A 119 -1.65 16.51 -5.59
N TYR A 120 -2.31 17.66 -5.72
CA TYR A 120 -1.67 18.89 -6.18
C TYR A 120 -0.62 19.42 -5.20
N SER A 121 -0.88 19.34 -3.89
CA SER A 121 0.09 19.76 -2.87
C SER A 121 1.39 18.95 -2.95
N ILE A 122 1.29 17.63 -3.11
CA ILE A 122 2.45 16.75 -3.25
C ILE A 122 3.19 17.00 -4.58
N ALA A 123 2.46 17.22 -5.68
CA ALA A 123 3.10 17.52 -6.96
C ALA A 123 3.96 18.80 -6.89
N ALA A 124 3.39 19.87 -6.31
CA ALA A 124 4.07 21.16 -6.16
C ALA A 124 5.20 21.10 -5.12
N ASN A 125 4.88 20.74 -3.88
CA ASN A 125 5.79 20.88 -2.73
C ASN A 125 6.73 19.67 -2.55
N GLY A 126 6.38 18.51 -3.12
CA GLY A 126 7.05 17.24 -2.87
C GLY A 126 6.37 16.43 -1.76
N LEU A 127 7.00 15.30 -1.41
CA LEU A 127 6.56 14.39 -0.36
C LEU A 127 7.78 14.08 0.50
N GLU A 128 7.80 14.51 1.76
CA GLU A 128 9.00 14.37 2.61
C GLU A 128 8.90 13.18 3.56
N ALA A 129 9.97 12.38 3.63
CA ALA A 129 10.02 11.18 4.46
C ALA A 129 9.98 11.53 5.96
N ARG A 130 9.25 10.75 6.76
CA ARG A 130 9.00 11.07 8.17
C ARG A 130 10.18 10.62 9.03
N SER A 131 11.11 11.53 9.30
CA SER A 131 12.14 11.36 10.34
C SER A 131 11.50 11.19 11.73
N ARG A 132 12.04 10.27 12.53
CA ARG A 132 11.65 10.05 13.94
C ARG A 132 12.80 10.38 14.90
N ASP A 133 12.47 10.57 16.18
CA ASP A 133 13.40 11.01 17.24
C ASP A 133 14.59 10.06 17.47
N ASP A 134 14.45 8.78 17.07
CA ASP A 134 15.52 7.78 17.10
C ASP A 134 16.42 7.77 15.85
N GLY A 135 16.29 8.79 14.99
CA GLY A 135 17.06 8.97 13.77
C GLY A 135 16.62 8.11 12.58
N ARG A 136 15.54 7.34 12.70
CA ARG A 136 14.99 6.56 11.58
C ARG A 136 14.24 7.45 10.60
N VAL A 137 14.33 7.09 9.31
CA VAL A 137 13.56 7.69 8.22
C VAL A 137 12.42 6.73 7.85
N GLY A 138 11.20 7.11 8.18
CA GLY A 138 9.98 6.34 7.91
C GLY A 138 9.26 6.77 6.63
N CYS A 139 8.29 5.96 6.22
CA CYS A 139 7.45 6.21 5.06
C CYS A 139 6.73 7.56 5.18
N PRO A 140 6.76 8.43 4.15
CA PRO A 140 6.07 9.72 4.18
C PRO A 140 4.55 9.59 4.36
N LEU A 141 3.97 8.46 3.90
CA LEU A 141 2.54 8.19 3.93
C LEU A 141 2.09 7.45 5.22
N TYR A 142 2.95 7.42 6.26
CA TYR A 142 2.59 6.91 7.58
C TYR A 142 1.55 7.82 8.25
N ALA A 143 0.49 7.24 8.80
CA ALA A 143 -0.53 7.92 9.60
C ALA A 143 -0.56 7.37 11.02
N ASP A 144 -0.47 8.21 12.05
CA ASP A 144 -0.49 7.74 13.43
C ASP A 144 -1.91 7.37 13.90
N ASP A 145 -2.95 7.93 13.25
CA ASP A 145 -4.36 7.88 13.69
C ASP A 145 -5.20 6.74 13.06
N ASN A 146 -4.60 5.88 12.23
CA ASN A 146 -5.27 4.85 11.43
C ASN A 146 -4.86 3.43 11.90
N PRO A 147 -5.79 2.46 12.11
CA PRO A 147 -5.46 1.06 12.37
C PRO A 147 -4.46 0.37 11.42
N TYR A 148 -4.32 0.87 10.18
CA TYR A 148 -3.35 0.38 9.19
C TYR A 148 -2.07 1.23 9.08
N HIS A 149 -2.01 2.32 9.84
CA HIS A 149 -0.92 3.31 9.87
C HIS A 149 -0.44 3.85 8.51
N CYS A 150 -1.30 3.86 7.49
CA CYS A 150 -0.97 4.32 6.13
C CYS A 150 -2.13 5.13 5.53
N THR A 151 -1.84 6.29 4.92
CA THR A 151 -2.87 7.14 4.28
C THR A 151 -3.41 6.55 2.97
N VAL A 152 -2.63 5.71 2.30
CA VAL A 152 -2.95 5.11 0.98
C VAL A 152 -3.04 3.58 1.03
N TYR A 153 -3.50 3.02 2.16
CA TYR A 153 -3.39 1.57 2.42
C TYR A 153 -3.93 0.69 1.28
N GLU A 154 -5.05 1.04 0.66
CA GLU A 154 -5.63 0.30 -0.48
C GLU A 154 -4.75 0.34 -1.75
N ALA A 155 -4.03 1.44 -1.97
CA ALA A 155 -3.15 1.66 -3.12
C ALA A 155 -1.66 1.36 -2.83
N ARG A 156 -1.35 0.72 -1.70
CA ARG A 156 0.03 0.37 -1.30
C ARG A 156 0.81 -0.38 -2.41
N PRO A 157 2.13 -0.11 -2.60
CA PRO A 157 2.98 -0.84 -3.55
C PRO A 157 3.06 -2.36 -3.30
N LEU A 158 3.49 -3.15 -4.28
CA LEU A 158 3.62 -4.61 -4.17
C LEU A 158 4.51 -5.02 -2.98
N ILE A 159 5.65 -4.34 -2.82
CA ILE A 159 6.57 -4.52 -1.69
C ILE A 159 5.88 -4.31 -0.33
N CYS A 160 4.90 -3.40 -0.26
CA CYS A 160 4.12 -3.14 0.95
C CYS A 160 2.96 -4.14 1.15
N ARG A 161 2.40 -4.74 0.08
CA ARG A 161 1.36 -5.78 0.20
C ARG A 161 1.89 -7.04 0.85
N MET A 162 3.08 -7.50 0.43
CA MET A 162 3.59 -8.82 0.82
C MET A 162 4.69 -8.80 1.89
N PHE A 163 5.15 -7.63 2.36
CA PHE A 163 6.34 -7.46 3.22
C PHE A 163 6.52 -8.48 4.36
N ALA A 164 5.44 -8.81 5.08
CA ALA A 164 5.46 -9.70 6.24
C ALA A 164 5.19 -11.19 5.90
N PHE A 165 4.85 -11.49 4.64
CA PHE A 165 4.26 -12.75 4.19
C PHE A 165 4.98 -13.36 2.97
N SER A 166 5.88 -12.61 2.31
CA SER A 166 6.57 -13.07 1.11
C SER A 166 7.83 -13.88 1.39
N ALA A 167 8.04 -14.96 0.64
CA ALA A 167 9.34 -15.62 0.58
C ALA A 167 10.33 -14.92 -0.36
N THR A 168 11.61 -15.14 -0.09
CA THR A 168 12.75 -14.78 -0.95
C THR A 168 13.42 -16.04 -1.48
N ARG A 169 13.93 -16.01 -2.71
CA ARG A 169 14.73 -17.11 -3.27
C ARG A 169 16.19 -16.94 -2.90
N ASP A 170 16.87 -18.01 -2.51
CA ASP A 170 18.31 -17.99 -2.24
C ASP A 170 19.16 -18.08 -3.52
N LYS A 171 20.49 -18.16 -3.39
CA LYS A 171 21.43 -18.27 -4.52
C LYS A 171 21.29 -19.58 -5.33
N LEU A 172 20.52 -20.55 -4.85
CA LEU A 172 20.20 -21.82 -5.51
C LEU A 172 18.74 -21.85 -6.02
N GLY A 173 18.03 -20.72 -5.94
CA GLY A 173 16.62 -20.59 -6.31
C GLY A 173 15.61 -21.07 -5.26
N ALA A 174 16.09 -21.64 -4.15
CA ALA A 174 15.25 -22.28 -3.14
C ALA A 174 14.48 -21.21 -2.34
N PRO A 175 13.14 -21.30 -2.23
CA PRO A 175 12.36 -20.36 -1.44
C PRO A 175 12.73 -20.45 0.04
N THR A 176 12.80 -19.30 0.70
CA THR A 176 13.11 -19.13 2.12
C THR A 176 12.17 -18.10 2.71
N PHE A 177 11.58 -18.39 3.86
CA PHE A 177 10.65 -17.48 4.56
C PHE A 177 11.06 -17.30 6.01
N ALA A 178 10.86 -16.09 6.52
CA ALA A 178 11.09 -15.73 7.91
C ALA A 178 9.99 -14.79 8.40
N VAL A 179 9.33 -15.16 9.50
CA VAL A 179 8.24 -14.41 10.10
C VAL A 179 8.77 -13.08 10.66
N CYS A 180 8.14 -11.97 10.29
CA CYS A 180 8.46 -10.63 10.79
C CYS A 180 8.65 -10.61 12.31
N ARG A 181 9.66 -9.88 12.81
CA ARG A 181 10.04 -9.82 14.24
C ARG A 181 8.88 -9.54 15.20
N LYS A 182 7.86 -8.80 14.75
CA LYS A 182 6.65 -8.46 15.52
C LYS A 182 5.48 -9.44 15.29
N GLY A 183 5.49 -10.20 14.20
CA GLY A 183 4.42 -11.13 13.83
C GLY A 183 4.50 -12.50 14.51
N THR A 184 3.37 -13.20 14.51
CA THR A 184 3.19 -14.56 15.03
C THR A 184 3.16 -15.59 13.90
N SER A 185 3.10 -16.88 14.24
CA SER A 185 2.96 -18.02 13.32
C SER A 185 2.33 -19.21 14.05
N LEU A 186 1.68 -20.12 13.32
CA LEU A 186 1.23 -21.39 13.90
C LEU A 186 2.45 -22.23 14.34
N GLY A 187 2.35 -22.92 15.47
CA GLY A 187 3.46 -23.67 16.06
C GLY A 187 4.67 -22.84 16.53
N GLY A 188 4.67 -21.52 16.33
CA GLY A 188 5.78 -20.63 16.69
C GLY A 188 6.99 -20.70 15.74
N VAL A 189 6.90 -21.40 14.60
CA VAL A 189 8.03 -21.54 13.67
C VAL A 189 8.41 -20.19 13.10
N ARG A 190 9.68 -19.79 13.26
CA ARG A 190 10.16 -18.45 12.89
C ARG A 190 10.68 -18.34 11.47
N SER A 191 11.14 -19.43 10.87
CA SER A 191 11.67 -19.47 9.51
C SER A 191 11.82 -20.91 9.01
N ALA A 192 11.64 -21.13 7.72
CA ALA A 192 11.96 -22.39 7.03
C ALA A 192 12.41 -22.14 5.58
N LYS A 193 12.86 -23.19 4.89
CA LYS A 193 13.47 -23.12 3.56
C LYS A 193 13.18 -24.38 2.74
N GLY A 194 12.97 -24.22 1.44
CA GLY A 194 12.67 -25.30 0.51
C GLY A 194 11.42 -26.07 0.92
N ASP A 195 11.42 -27.38 0.71
CA ASP A 195 10.29 -28.28 0.96
C ASP A 195 9.76 -28.18 2.42
N ALA A 196 10.64 -27.90 3.38
CA ALA A 196 10.29 -27.70 4.79
C ALA A 196 9.41 -26.45 5.05
N LEU A 197 9.21 -25.57 4.06
CA LEU A 197 8.19 -24.49 4.14
C LEU A 197 6.78 -25.06 4.26
N ILE A 198 6.46 -26.12 3.51
CA ILE A 198 5.13 -26.71 3.49
C ILE A 198 4.86 -27.44 4.82
N GLU A 199 5.88 -28.08 5.40
CA GLU A 199 5.80 -28.68 6.74
C GLU A 199 5.66 -27.61 7.85
N ALA A 200 6.42 -26.51 7.75
CA ALA A 200 6.43 -25.44 8.76
C ALA A 200 5.19 -24.54 8.74
N PHE A 201 4.61 -24.28 7.56
CA PHE A 201 3.58 -23.26 7.35
C PHE A 201 2.33 -23.78 6.62
N GLY A 202 2.25 -25.08 6.32
CA GLY A 202 1.07 -25.73 5.70
C GLY A 202 0.82 -25.39 4.23
N VAL A 203 1.60 -24.48 3.64
CA VAL A 203 1.47 -23.94 2.28
C VAL A 203 2.78 -23.27 1.87
N GLU A 204 3.06 -23.16 0.57
CA GLU A 204 4.20 -22.37 0.08
C GLU A 204 3.88 -20.86 0.15
N PRO A 205 4.72 -20.03 0.82
CA PRO A 205 4.56 -18.58 0.84
C PRO A 205 4.74 -17.93 -0.54
N PRO A 206 3.94 -16.89 -0.88
CA PRO A 206 4.04 -16.22 -2.18
C PRO A 206 5.39 -15.53 -2.34
N VAL A 207 6.05 -15.73 -3.48
CA VAL A 207 7.41 -15.22 -3.70
C VAL A 207 7.38 -13.81 -4.32
N MET A 208 8.05 -12.86 -3.67
CA MET A 208 8.10 -11.46 -4.12
C MET A 208 8.71 -11.29 -5.52
N ALA A 209 9.74 -12.09 -5.84
CA ALA A 209 10.44 -12.03 -7.13
C ALA A 209 9.54 -12.44 -8.31
N ASP A 210 8.61 -13.37 -8.08
CA ASP A 210 7.77 -13.95 -9.12
C ASP A 210 6.67 -12.94 -9.51
N LEU A 211 5.94 -12.39 -8.52
CA LEU A 211 4.98 -11.29 -8.74
C LEU A 211 5.69 -9.98 -9.18
N GLY A 212 6.94 -9.77 -8.78
CA GLY A 212 7.77 -8.67 -9.28
C GLY A 212 8.18 -8.83 -10.75
N SER A 213 8.25 -10.08 -11.26
CA SER A 213 8.49 -10.37 -12.67
C SER A 213 7.22 -10.20 -13.50
N GLU A 214 6.04 -10.51 -12.93
CA GLU A 214 4.75 -10.15 -13.53
C GLU A 214 4.57 -8.63 -13.62
N LEU A 215 4.90 -7.87 -12.57
CA LEU A 215 4.92 -6.41 -12.57
C LEU A 215 5.83 -5.85 -13.69
N ALA A 216 7.02 -6.45 -13.87
CA ALA A 216 7.95 -6.07 -14.92
C ALA A 216 7.42 -6.35 -16.34
N SER A 217 6.52 -7.31 -16.52
CA SER A 217 5.93 -7.63 -17.83
C SER A 217 4.84 -6.64 -18.29
N ILE A 218 4.20 -5.93 -17.35
CA ILE A 218 3.19 -4.90 -17.64
C ILE A 218 3.85 -3.64 -18.22
N GLU A 219 5.03 -3.28 -17.72
CA GLU A 219 5.78 -2.09 -18.14
C GLU A 219 7.29 -2.38 -18.28
N PRO A 220 7.72 -3.14 -19.33
CA PRO A 220 9.10 -3.59 -19.46
C PRO A 220 10.11 -2.45 -19.54
N GLU A 221 9.78 -1.35 -20.22
CA GLU A 221 10.65 -0.19 -20.44
C GLU A 221 11.12 0.45 -19.13
N SER A 222 10.23 0.56 -18.13
CA SER A 222 10.56 1.18 -16.84
C SER A 222 10.85 0.18 -15.72
N SER A 223 10.71 -1.13 -15.97
CA SER A 223 10.85 -2.21 -14.96
C SER A 223 12.18 -2.22 -14.21
N GLY A 224 13.27 -1.84 -14.87
CA GLY A 224 14.62 -1.71 -14.27
C GLY A 224 14.86 -0.38 -13.54
N SER A 225 13.96 0.60 -13.69
CA SER A 225 14.04 1.88 -13.00
C SER A 225 13.28 1.80 -11.68
N ARG A 226 13.94 2.19 -10.59
CA ARG A 226 13.34 2.30 -9.26
C ARG A 226 13.82 3.56 -8.58
N LYS A 227 12.93 4.19 -7.82
CA LYS A 227 13.19 5.40 -7.04
C LYS A 227 12.51 5.29 -5.68
N PRO A 228 13.02 5.99 -4.65
CA PRO A 228 12.31 6.11 -3.39
C PRO A 228 10.89 6.64 -3.61
N LEU A 229 9.89 6.01 -2.99
CA LEU A 229 8.48 6.38 -3.09
C LEU A 229 8.19 7.90 -3.12
N PRO A 230 8.76 8.75 -2.23
CA PRO A 230 8.50 10.19 -2.28
C PRO A 230 8.92 10.87 -3.60
N GLU A 231 10.06 10.49 -4.18
CA GLU A 231 10.52 11.01 -5.47
C GLU A 231 9.64 10.47 -6.61
N ALA A 232 9.42 9.15 -6.62
CA ALA A 232 8.66 8.46 -7.66
C ALA A 232 7.22 8.98 -7.77
N VAL A 233 6.53 9.14 -6.63
CA VAL A 233 5.15 9.63 -6.58
C VAL A 233 5.03 11.08 -7.05
N ARG A 234 6.02 11.94 -6.76
CA ARG A 234 6.02 13.34 -7.25
C ARG A 234 6.14 13.42 -8.78
N GLU A 235 7.04 12.63 -9.37
CA GLU A 235 7.19 12.54 -10.83
C GLU A 235 5.93 11.97 -11.49
N ALA A 236 5.33 10.93 -10.89
CA ALA A 236 4.13 10.30 -11.41
C ALA A 236 2.89 11.20 -11.33
N LEU A 237 2.70 11.92 -10.21
CA LEU A 237 1.62 12.91 -10.04
C LEU A 237 1.64 13.99 -11.12
N SER A 238 2.83 14.42 -11.56
CA SER A 238 2.95 15.42 -12.62
C SER A 238 2.36 14.94 -13.96
N ARG A 239 2.44 13.64 -14.25
CA ARG A 239 1.86 13.00 -15.45
C ARG A 239 0.38 12.68 -15.27
N VAL A 240 0.01 12.16 -14.11
CA VAL A 240 -1.40 11.82 -13.79
C VAL A 240 -2.27 13.07 -13.73
N LEU A 241 -1.86 14.13 -13.01
CA LEU A 241 -2.65 15.36 -12.88
C LEU A 241 -2.78 16.12 -14.21
N PHE A 242 -1.86 15.92 -15.16
CA PHE A 242 -2.01 16.38 -16.54
C PHE A 242 -3.14 15.61 -17.24
N LEU A 243 -3.12 14.27 -17.22
CA LEU A 243 -4.17 13.44 -17.84
C LEU A 243 -5.56 13.65 -17.20
N VAL A 244 -5.62 13.75 -15.87
CA VAL A 244 -6.83 14.10 -15.09
C VAL A 244 -7.31 15.55 -15.35
N GLY A 245 -6.45 16.39 -15.94
CA GLY A 245 -6.73 17.77 -16.32
C GLY A 245 -7.04 17.95 -17.82
N MET A 246 -6.84 16.93 -18.65
CA MET A 246 -7.28 16.95 -20.04
C MET A 246 -8.81 16.81 -20.07
N PRO A 247 -9.55 17.64 -20.84
CA PRO A 247 -10.95 17.37 -21.08
C PRO A 247 -11.10 16.11 -21.93
N ASP A 248 -12.23 15.42 -21.78
CA ASP A 248 -12.73 14.49 -22.80
C ASP A 248 -13.14 15.30 -24.04
N SER A 249 -12.15 15.77 -24.81
CA SER A 249 -12.39 16.25 -26.16
C SER A 249 -12.98 15.11 -26.98
N GLU A 250 -14.14 15.35 -27.60
CA GLU A 250 -14.78 14.41 -28.52
C GLU A 250 -13.74 13.80 -29.47
N ILE A 251 -13.83 12.48 -29.70
CA ILE A 251 -12.81 11.74 -30.46
C ILE A 251 -12.68 12.35 -31.86
N LEU A 252 -11.63 13.15 -32.06
CA LEU A 252 -11.29 13.73 -33.35
C LEU A 252 -10.62 12.68 -34.24
N ASP A 253 -11.39 11.67 -34.64
CA ASP A 253 -11.11 10.74 -35.75
C ASP A 253 -11.05 11.45 -37.13
N GLY A 254 -10.97 12.79 -37.12
CA GLY A 254 -10.53 13.64 -38.23
C GLY A 254 -9.02 13.87 -38.28
N GLY A 255 -8.22 13.19 -37.44
CA GLY A 255 -6.79 13.02 -37.69
C GLY A 255 -6.59 12.45 -39.10
N PRO A 256 -5.73 13.05 -39.96
CA PRO A 256 -5.73 12.72 -41.37
C PRO A 256 -5.26 11.28 -41.59
N ASP A 257 -6.04 10.49 -42.33
CA ASP A 257 -5.74 9.07 -42.65
C ASP A 257 -4.62 8.96 -43.69
N ILE A 258 -3.45 9.52 -43.36
CA ILE A 258 -2.20 9.43 -44.11
C ILE A 258 -1.60 8.04 -43.86
N ARG A 259 -2.28 7.01 -44.35
CA ARG A 259 -1.68 5.68 -44.48
C ARG A 259 -0.44 5.85 -45.36
N PRO A 260 0.77 5.50 -44.89
CA PRO A 260 1.94 5.50 -45.75
C PRO A 260 1.62 4.64 -46.98
N THR A 261 1.84 5.16 -48.18
CA THR A 261 1.50 4.43 -49.41
C THR A 261 2.34 3.17 -49.49
N LEU A 262 1.76 2.03 -49.12
CA LEU A 262 2.42 0.74 -49.14
C LEU A 262 2.98 0.51 -50.56
N PRO A 263 4.30 0.32 -50.72
CA PRO A 263 4.84 0.00 -52.03
C PRO A 263 4.22 -1.32 -52.50
N ARG A 264 3.67 -1.32 -53.72
CA ARG A 264 3.17 -2.56 -54.32
C ARG A 264 4.35 -3.52 -54.47
N ALA A 265 4.27 -4.67 -53.82
CA ALA A 265 5.12 -5.80 -54.17
C ALA A 265 4.83 -6.17 -55.63
N GLY A 266 5.88 -6.23 -56.44
CA GLY A 266 5.88 -6.64 -57.85
C GLY A 266 6.95 -7.68 -58.09
#